data_AF-A0A6A4AT73-F1
#
_entry.id   AF-A0A6A4AT73-F1
#
_cell.length_a   1.000
_cell.length_b   1.000
_cell.length_c   1.000
_cell.angle_alpha   90.00
_cell.angle_beta   90.00
_cell.angle_gamma   90.00
#
_symmetry.space_group_name_H-M   'P 1'
#
loop_
_entity.id
_entity.type
_entity.pdbx_description
1 polymer ?
#
loop_
_entity_poly.entity_id
_entity_poly.type
_entity_poly.pdbx_seq_one_letter_code
_entity_poly.pdbx_strand_id
1 'polypeptide(L)'
;MQAYFRRFRALRGKGVEGVAHDSLQHSWCAMIVRWNRMLRANTSFVECLEAREEVVRNYSLRDLWARVCSNAWDVDRICYVQVREGCAVCGSSENLSEADWQREVAERPLGEAEQAWLAKYRRALADVSMSSRRGGGRRARSRWGSSPPVRGRSRSRSPQGRRQSRSRSRFRPRIREQRPGHPG
;
A
#
# COMPACT_ATOMS: atom_id res chain seq x y z
N MET A 1 -0.87 -3.85 -23.44
CA MET A 1 -1.34 -2.78 -22.54
C MET A 1 -2.37 -3.25 -21.50
N GLN A 2 -3.47 -3.92 -21.88
CA GLN A 2 -4.49 -4.36 -20.91
C GLN A 2 -3.94 -5.30 -19.81
N ALA A 3 -3.04 -6.22 -20.14
CA ALA A 3 -2.39 -7.10 -19.16
C ALA A 3 -1.59 -6.29 -18.10
N TYR A 4 -0.82 -5.29 -18.54
CA TYR A 4 -0.09 -4.40 -17.64
C TYR A 4 -1.02 -3.57 -16.75
N PHE A 5 -2.19 -3.18 -17.25
CA PHE A 5 -3.20 -2.49 -16.45
C PHE A 5 -3.78 -3.36 -15.34
N ARG A 6 -4.11 -4.63 -15.66
CA ARG A 6 -4.56 -5.60 -14.64
C ARG A 6 -3.50 -5.77 -13.56
N ARG A 7 -2.23 -5.98 -13.94
CA ARG A 7 -1.09 -6.10 -13.03
C ARG A 7 -0.88 -4.85 -12.17
N PHE A 8 -0.91 -3.66 -12.78
CA PHE A 8 -0.77 -2.38 -12.09
C PHE A 8 -1.85 -2.16 -11.01
N ARG A 9 -3.08 -2.58 -11.29
CA ARG A 9 -4.18 -2.53 -10.31
C ARG A 9 -4.05 -3.60 -9.24
N ALA A 10 -3.66 -4.82 -9.61
CA ALA A 10 -3.44 -5.92 -8.67
C ALA A 10 -2.39 -5.58 -7.62
N LEU A 11 -1.32 -4.86 -8.01
CA LEU A 11 -0.31 -4.32 -7.08
C LEU A 11 -0.86 -3.36 -6.01
N ARG A 12 -2.10 -2.86 -6.17
CA ARG A 12 -2.81 -2.03 -5.20
C ARG A 12 -3.94 -2.78 -4.48
N GLY A 13 -4.00 -4.12 -4.63
CA GLY A 13 -5.09 -4.94 -4.11
C GLY A 13 -6.43 -4.70 -4.82
N LYS A 14 -6.43 -4.22 -6.07
CA LYS A 14 -7.65 -3.89 -6.82
C LYS A 14 -7.79 -4.76 -8.07
N GLY A 15 -8.93 -5.44 -8.22
CA GLY A 15 -9.30 -6.17 -9.44
C GLY A 15 -9.81 -5.25 -10.55
N VAL A 16 -10.20 -5.83 -11.69
CA VAL A 16 -10.86 -5.11 -12.80
C VAL A 16 -12.34 -5.48 -12.96
N GLU A 17 -12.76 -6.62 -12.40
CA GLU A 17 -14.12 -7.13 -12.49
C GLU A 17 -15.04 -6.46 -11.48
N GLY A 18 -16.29 -6.17 -11.89
CA GLY A 18 -17.29 -5.53 -11.03
C GLY A 18 -16.95 -4.10 -10.60
N VAL A 19 -15.96 -3.46 -11.23
CA VAL A 19 -15.51 -2.10 -10.89
C VAL A 19 -16.20 -1.07 -11.78
N ALA A 20 -16.69 0.02 -11.18
CA ALA A 20 -17.28 1.15 -11.91
C ALA A 20 -16.32 1.72 -12.97
N HIS A 21 -16.89 2.08 -14.12
CA HIS A 21 -16.13 2.58 -15.27
C HIS A 21 -15.21 3.75 -14.90
N ASP A 22 -15.70 4.75 -14.17
CA ASP A 22 -14.91 5.92 -13.76
C ASP A 22 -13.67 5.54 -12.94
N SER A 23 -13.78 4.53 -12.08
CA SER A 23 -12.65 4.04 -11.29
C SER A 23 -11.59 3.36 -12.16
N LEU A 24 -12.03 2.63 -13.19
CA LEU A 24 -11.13 2.04 -14.18
C LEU A 24 -10.47 3.14 -15.01
N GLN A 25 -11.23 4.13 -15.46
CA GLN A 25 -10.74 5.26 -16.24
C GLN A 25 -9.69 6.07 -15.47
N HIS A 26 -9.96 6.46 -14.22
CA HIS A 26 -9.00 7.16 -13.37
C HIS A 26 -7.71 6.34 -13.16
N SER A 27 -7.84 5.03 -12.96
CA SER A 27 -6.69 4.15 -12.79
C SER A 27 -5.88 3.99 -14.08
N TRP A 28 -6.57 3.95 -15.22
CA TRP A 28 -5.95 3.86 -16.54
C TRP A 28 -5.17 5.14 -16.84
N CYS A 29 -5.78 6.31 -16.65
CA CYS A 29 -5.11 7.60 -16.78
C CYS A 29 -3.86 7.67 -15.88
N ALA A 30 -3.97 7.25 -14.62
CA ALA A 30 -2.81 7.22 -13.72
C ALA A 30 -1.68 6.28 -14.21
N MET A 31 -2.04 5.12 -14.78
CA MET A 31 -1.07 4.21 -15.39
C MET A 31 -0.36 4.86 -16.58
N ILE A 32 -1.12 5.46 -17.51
CA ILE A 32 -0.57 6.12 -18.70
C ILE A 32 0.32 7.31 -18.33
N VAL A 33 -0.08 8.13 -17.36
CA VAL A 33 0.75 9.24 -16.86
C VAL A 33 2.09 8.72 -16.32
N ARG A 34 2.07 7.63 -15.54
CA ARG A 34 3.29 7.02 -15.03
C ARG A 34 4.15 6.42 -16.15
N TRP A 35 3.52 5.72 -17.09
CA TRP A 35 4.19 5.14 -18.26
C TRP A 35 4.93 6.23 -19.06
N ASN A 36 4.23 7.31 -19.41
CA ASN A 36 4.80 8.42 -20.17
C ASN A 36 5.90 9.14 -19.40
N ARG A 37 5.75 9.31 -18.08
CA ARG A 37 6.81 9.87 -17.23
C ARG A 37 8.07 9.02 -17.28
N MET A 38 7.93 7.70 -17.18
CA MET A 38 9.08 6.78 -17.19
C MET A 38 9.76 6.72 -18.55
N LEU A 39 8.97 6.72 -19.63
CA LEU A 39 9.47 6.81 -21.00
C LEU A 39 10.31 8.08 -21.20
N ARG A 40 9.83 9.24 -20.72
CA ARG A 40 10.59 10.51 -20.77
C ARG A 40 11.87 10.49 -19.94
N ALA A 41 11.89 9.69 -18.86
CA ALA A 41 13.06 9.49 -18.03
C ALA A 41 13.99 8.38 -18.54
N ASN A 42 13.74 7.82 -19.74
CA ASN A 42 14.46 6.69 -20.31
C ASN A 42 14.51 5.47 -19.36
N THR A 43 13.41 5.20 -18.67
CA THR A 43 13.23 4.05 -17.76
C THR A 43 12.04 3.20 -18.20
N SER A 44 12.07 1.90 -17.90
CA SER A 44 11.01 0.97 -18.29
C SER A 44 9.92 0.88 -17.23
N PHE A 45 8.68 1.22 -17.62
CA PHE A 45 7.51 0.97 -16.77
C PHE A 45 7.34 -0.53 -16.47
N VAL A 46 7.64 -1.39 -17.45
CA VAL A 46 7.48 -2.84 -17.33
C VAL A 46 8.45 -3.40 -16.30
N GLU A 47 9.74 -3.04 -16.38
CA GLU A 47 10.74 -3.47 -15.40
C GLU A 47 10.41 -2.96 -13.98
N CYS A 48 9.94 -1.72 -13.85
CA CYS A 48 9.54 -1.19 -12.56
C CYS A 48 8.29 -1.90 -11.99
N LEU A 49 7.38 -2.32 -12.86
CA LEU A 49 6.21 -3.09 -12.48
C LEU A 49 6.62 -4.50 -12.04
N GLU A 50 7.54 -5.15 -12.76
CA GLU A 50 8.10 -6.46 -12.41
C GLU A 50 8.88 -6.43 -11.09
N ALA A 51 9.75 -5.44 -10.89
CA ALA A 51 10.47 -5.27 -9.64
C ALA A 51 9.50 -5.09 -8.45
N ARG A 52 8.39 -4.38 -8.65
CA ARG A 52 7.36 -4.23 -7.61
C ARG A 52 6.57 -5.50 -7.36
N GLU A 53 6.24 -6.26 -8.41
CA GLU A 53 5.60 -7.57 -8.27
C GLU A 53 6.50 -8.54 -7.54
N GLU A 54 7.80 -8.53 -7.82
CA GLU A 54 8.77 -9.36 -7.15
C GLU A 54 8.88 -9.00 -5.66
N VAL A 55 8.91 -7.72 -5.33
CA VAL A 55 8.81 -7.28 -3.92
C VAL A 55 7.52 -7.80 -3.29
N VAL A 56 6.37 -7.63 -3.95
CA VAL A 56 5.09 -8.10 -3.39
C VAL A 56 5.07 -9.62 -3.20
N ARG A 57 5.55 -10.40 -4.16
CA ARG A 57 5.65 -11.87 -4.04
C ARG A 57 6.56 -12.28 -2.89
N ASN A 58 7.67 -11.57 -2.68
CA ASN A 58 8.61 -11.86 -1.60
C ASN A 58 8.05 -11.58 -0.18
N TYR A 59 6.95 -10.83 -0.06
CA TYR A 59 6.30 -10.51 1.22
C TYR A 59 4.82 -10.96 1.27
N SER A 60 4.30 -11.53 0.20
CA SER A 60 2.96 -12.08 0.11
C SER A 60 2.87 -13.31 0.99
N LEU A 61 1.92 -13.31 1.94
CA LEU A 61 1.75 -14.45 2.84
C LEU A 61 1.51 -15.74 2.06
N ARG A 62 0.68 -15.69 1.01
CA ARG A 62 0.38 -16.85 0.16
C ARG A 62 1.61 -17.37 -0.59
N ASP A 63 2.43 -16.48 -1.13
CA ASP A 63 3.60 -16.89 -1.90
C ASP A 63 4.72 -17.39 -0.96
N LEU A 64 4.86 -16.78 0.23
CA LEU A 64 5.73 -17.28 1.30
C LEU A 64 5.26 -18.66 1.81
N TRP A 65 3.95 -18.84 2.02
CA TRP A 65 3.32 -20.11 2.38
C TRP A 65 3.68 -21.20 1.36
N ALA A 66 3.48 -20.94 0.07
CA ALA A 66 3.76 -21.89 -1.00
C ALA A 66 5.25 -22.24 -1.06
N ARG A 67 6.12 -21.25 -0.88
CA ARG A 67 7.57 -21.43 -0.89
C ARG A 67 8.05 -22.26 0.29
N VAL A 68 7.50 -22.06 1.49
CA VAL A 68 7.85 -22.83 2.69
C VAL A 68 7.35 -24.28 2.59
N CYS A 69 6.12 -24.55 2.11
CA CYS A 69 5.67 -25.95 1.91
C CYS A 69 6.40 -26.64 0.77
N SER A 70 6.65 -25.98 -0.37
CA SER A 70 7.40 -26.60 -1.48
C SER A 70 8.82 -26.97 -1.06
N ASN A 71 9.54 -26.06 -0.39
CA ASN A 71 10.89 -26.35 0.07
C ASN A 71 10.92 -27.50 1.09
N ALA A 72 9.96 -27.55 2.02
CA ALA A 72 9.87 -28.64 2.99
C ALA A 72 9.59 -29.99 2.30
N TRP A 73 8.73 -29.99 1.29
CA TRP A 73 8.46 -31.17 0.46
C TRP A 73 9.69 -31.63 -0.30
N ASP A 74 10.40 -30.71 -0.96
CA ASP A 74 11.56 -31.03 -1.80
C ASP A 74 12.73 -31.64 -1.00
N VAL A 75 12.86 -31.29 0.28
CA VAL A 75 13.92 -31.78 1.17
C VAL A 75 13.43 -32.81 2.19
N ASP A 76 12.22 -33.34 2.00
CA ASP A 76 11.57 -34.35 2.85
C ASP A 76 11.63 -33.99 4.35
N ARG A 77 11.06 -32.83 4.69
CA ARG A 77 11.08 -32.21 6.02
C ARG A 77 9.68 -31.85 6.48
N ILE A 78 9.46 -31.78 7.80
CA ILE A 78 8.23 -31.26 8.38
C ILE A 78 7.97 -29.83 7.88
N CYS A 79 6.80 -29.63 7.31
CA CYS A 79 6.37 -28.33 6.85
C CYS A 79 5.94 -27.43 8.01
N TYR A 80 6.64 -26.31 8.24
CA TYR A 80 6.26 -25.35 9.28
C TYR A 80 4.82 -24.81 9.11
N VAL A 81 4.36 -24.70 7.86
CA VAL A 81 3.02 -24.24 7.53
C VAL A 81 1.96 -25.23 8.01
N GLN A 82 2.18 -26.54 7.79
CA GLN A 82 1.31 -27.61 8.27
C GLN A 82 1.11 -27.50 9.79
N VAL A 83 2.21 -27.29 10.50
CA VAL A 83 2.23 -27.21 11.96
C VAL A 83 1.53 -25.98 12.51
N ARG A 84 1.54 -24.85 11.79
CA ARG A 84 1.00 -23.56 12.26
C ARG A 84 -0.43 -23.28 11.83
N GLU A 85 -0.80 -23.63 10.61
CA GLU A 85 -2.10 -23.29 10.02
C GLU A 85 -2.86 -24.51 9.48
N GLY A 86 -2.19 -25.65 9.30
CA GLY A 86 -2.66 -26.74 8.46
C GLY A 86 -2.39 -26.44 6.98
N CYS A 87 -1.85 -27.42 6.27
CA CYS A 87 -1.49 -27.33 4.86
C CYS A 87 -2.18 -28.44 4.06
N ALA A 88 -3.09 -28.05 3.17
CA ALA A 88 -3.82 -29.02 2.34
C ALA A 88 -2.92 -29.80 1.36
N VAL A 89 -1.75 -29.24 1.00
CA VAL A 89 -0.80 -29.83 0.04
C VAL A 89 0.10 -30.85 0.71
N CYS A 90 0.57 -30.53 1.92
CA CYS A 90 1.55 -31.31 2.65
C CYS A 90 0.92 -32.56 3.35
N GLY A 91 -0.38 -32.84 3.13
CA GLY A 91 -1.10 -34.03 3.62
C GLY A 91 -1.51 -33.96 5.09
N SER A 92 -2.60 -34.65 5.45
CA SER A 92 -3.13 -34.71 6.82
C SER A 92 -2.40 -35.73 7.71
N SER A 93 -1.11 -35.99 7.46
CA SER A 93 -0.37 -37.01 8.20
C SER A 93 0.11 -36.44 9.53
N GLU A 94 -0.50 -36.94 10.59
CA GLU A 94 -0.19 -36.73 12.01
C GLU A 94 -0.31 -35.27 12.50
N ASN A 95 -0.79 -35.09 13.73
CA ASN A 95 -0.86 -33.77 14.38
C ASN A 95 0.56 -33.34 14.78
N LEU A 96 1.40 -33.03 13.79
CA LEU A 96 2.77 -32.57 14.00
C LEU A 96 2.72 -31.25 14.76
N SER A 97 3.39 -31.21 15.91
CA SER A 97 3.41 -30.04 16.78
C SER A 97 4.57 -29.11 16.43
N GLU A 98 4.51 -27.86 16.93
CA GLU A 98 5.64 -26.93 16.80
C GLU A 98 6.90 -27.47 17.50
N ALA A 99 6.75 -28.31 18.52
CA ALA A 99 7.88 -28.97 19.17
C ALA A 99 8.56 -30.01 18.26
N ASP A 100 7.79 -30.76 17.45
CA ASP A 100 8.34 -31.76 16.54
C ASP A 100 9.13 -31.09 15.41
N TRP A 101 8.60 -30.00 14.86
CA TRP A 101 9.32 -29.19 13.88
C TRP A 101 10.60 -28.59 14.46
N GLN A 102 10.58 -28.09 15.70
CA GLN A 102 11.78 -27.54 16.35
C GLN A 102 12.84 -28.61 16.60
N ARG A 103 12.44 -29.83 16.98
CA ARG A 103 13.35 -30.97 17.15
C ARG A 103 14.04 -31.32 15.84
N GLU A 104 13.27 -31.42 14.76
CA GLU A 104 13.82 -31.71 13.43
C GLU A 104 14.76 -30.61 12.95
N VAL A 105 14.44 -29.33 13.19
CA VAL A 105 15.33 -28.21 12.86
C VAL A 105 16.60 -28.20 13.71
N ALA A 106 16.55 -28.70 14.94
CA ALA A 106 17.74 -28.86 15.78
C ALA A 106 18.66 -29.98 15.25
N GLU A 107 18.10 -31.08 14.75
CA GLU A 107 18.86 -32.18 14.15
C GLU A 107 19.38 -31.84 12.75
N ARG A 108 18.56 -31.15 11.94
CA ARG A 108 18.86 -30.73 10.57
C ARG A 108 18.63 -29.23 10.45
N PRO A 109 19.64 -28.39 10.75
CA PRO A 109 19.53 -26.95 10.68
C PRO A 109 19.03 -26.47 9.31
N LEU A 110 18.23 -25.41 9.33
CA LEU A 110 17.78 -24.72 8.13
C LEU A 110 18.95 -23.95 7.51
N GLY A 111 19.05 -23.93 6.18
CA GLY A 111 19.98 -23.06 5.48
C GLY A 111 19.64 -21.57 5.66
N GLU A 112 20.60 -20.68 5.43
CA GLU A 112 20.42 -19.22 5.62
C GLU A 112 19.21 -18.68 4.83
N ALA A 113 19.05 -19.14 3.58
CA ALA A 113 17.93 -18.80 2.73
C ALA A 113 16.60 -19.26 3.35
N GLU A 114 16.51 -20.52 3.77
CA GLU A 114 15.29 -21.08 4.37
C GLU A 114 14.91 -20.32 5.65
N GLN A 115 15.88 -20.03 6.52
CA GLN A 115 15.68 -19.27 7.74
C GLN A 115 15.12 -17.88 7.46
N ALA A 116 15.69 -17.18 6.49
CA ALA A 116 15.25 -15.84 6.16
C ALA A 116 13.83 -15.83 5.55
N TRP A 117 13.44 -16.84 4.78
CA TRP A 117 12.10 -16.89 4.17
C TRP A 117 11.06 -17.25 5.23
N LEU A 118 11.43 -18.15 6.14
CA LEU A 118 10.63 -18.50 7.30
C LEU A 118 10.42 -17.30 8.24
N ALA A 119 11.45 -16.48 8.45
CA ALA A 119 11.34 -15.25 9.23
C ALA A 119 10.37 -14.25 8.57
N LYS A 120 10.44 -14.08 7.24
CA LYS A 120 9.48 -13.27 6.48
C LYS A 120 8.06 -13.81 6.62
N TYR A 121 7.88 -15.13 6.52
CA TYR A 121 6.60 -15.79 6.67
C TYR A 121 5.98 -15.57 8.06
N ARG A 122 6.74 -15.82 9.13
CA ARG A 122 6.32 -15.57 10.52
C ARG A 122 5.90 -14.12 10.75
N ARG A 123 6.64 -13.17 10.17
CA ARG A 123 6.29 -11.75 10.23
C ARG A 123 5.00 -11.43 9.49
N ALA A 124 4.84 -11.95 8.27
CA ALA A 124 3.62 -11.75 7.48
C ALA A 124 2.38 -12.32 8.20
N LEU A 125 2.51 -13.49 8.83
CA LEU A 125 1.46 -14.08 9.68
C LEU A 125 1.09 -13.17 10.86
N ALA A 126 2.08 -12.64 11.57
CA ALA A 126 1.85 -11.72 12.69
C ALA A 126 1.14 -10.44 12.24
N ASP A 127 1.53 -9.87 11.10
CA ASP A 127 0.93 -8.65 10.55
C ASP A 127 -0.55 -8.85 10.17
N VAL A 128 -0.91 -10.02 9.59
CA VAL A 128 -2.30 -10.37 9.27
C VAL A 128 -3.14 -10.57 10.54
N SER A 129 -2.60 -11.26 11.55
CA SER A 129 -3.26 -11.43 12.84
C SER A 129 -3.51 -10.09 13.54
N MET A 130 -2.51 -9.19 13.54
CA MET A 130 -2.63 -7.85 14.14
C MET A 130 -3.60 -6.95 13.37
N SER A 131 -3.62 -7.04 12.05
CA SER A 131 -4.58 -6.29 11.21
C SER A 131 -6.02 -6.73 11.48
N SER A 132 -6.23 -8.04 11.67
CA SER A 132 -7.54 -8.61 12.03
C SER A 132 -8.02 -8.10 13.39
N ARG A 133 -7.13 -7.99 14.37
CA ARG A 133 -7.44 -7.43 15.70
C ARG A 133 -7.80 -5.95 15.66
N ARG A 134 -7.15 -5.15 14.80
CA ARG A 134 -7.43 -3.70 14.65
C ARG A 134 -8.72 -3.42 13.86
N GLY A 135 -9.13 -4.33 12.97
CA GLY A 135 -10.35 -4.21 12.16
C GLY A 135 -11.66 -4.33 12.96
N GLY A 136 -11.62 -4.90 14.18
CA GLY A 136 -12.80 -5.09 15.03
C GLY A 136 -13.35 -3.83 15.74
N GLY A 137 -12.63 -2.70 15.69
CA GLY A 137 -12.95 -1.53 16.52
C GLY A 137 -13.94 -0.50 15.96
N ARG A 138 -14.56 -0.71 14.79
CA ARG A 138 -15.44 0.30 14.15
C ARG A 138 -16.92 -0.07 14.10
N ARG A 139 -17.46 -0.65 15.17
CA ARG A 139 -18.92 -0.70 15.39
C ARG A 139 -19.24 -0.58 16.88
N ALA A 140 -19.36 0.65 17.38
CA ALA A 140 -20.29 1.02 18.46
C ALA A 140 -20.09 2.49 18.87
N ARG A 141 -20.84 3.43 18.26
CA ARG A 141 -21.61 4.43 19.03
C ARG A 141 -22.58 5.19 18.13
N SER A 142 -23.77 4.61 17.96
CA SER A 142 -24.98 5.35 17.58
C SER A 142 -26.12 4.90 18.49
N ARG A 143 -26.19 5.53 19.67
CA ARG A 143 -27.42 5.89 20.37
C ARG A 143 -27.02 6.59 21.67
N TRP A 144 -27.55 7.78 21.87
CA TRP A 144 -28.23 8.24 23.08
C TRP A 144 -28.59 9.70 22.78
N GLY A 145 -29.76 9.86 22.19
CA GLY A 145 -30.44 11.14 22.18
C GLY A 145 -31.02 11.38 23.58
N SER A 146 -30.82 12.58 24.10
CA SER A 146 -31.68 13.26 25.07
C SER A 146 -31.23 14.71 25.11
N SER A 147 -32.07 15.61 24.60
CA SER A 147 -32.02 17.05 24.91
C SER A 147 -33.12 17.34 25.94
N PRO A 148 -33.18 18.53 26.59
CA PRO A 148 -32.13 19.38 27.18
C PRO A 148 -32.47 19.71 28.68
N PRO A 149 -31.84 20.70 29.33
CA PRO A 149 -32.63 21.92 29.50
C PRO A 149 -31.88 23.25 29.30
N VAL A 150 -32.71 24.20 28.90
CA VAL A 150 -32.60 25.65 28.87
C VAL A 150 -31.96 26.24 30.13
N ARG A 151 -30.96 27.12 29.96
CA ARG A 151 -30.81 28.33 30.78
C ARG A 151 -30.05 29.39 30.00
N GLY A 152 -30.75 30.50 29.74
CA GLY A 152 -30.28 31.59 28.93
C GLY A 152 -29.17 32.41 29.61
N ARG A 153 -28.32 32.99 28.76
CA ARG A 153 -27.86 34.35 29.01
C ARG A 153 -27.62 35.05 27.69
N SER A 154 -28.58 35.90 27.35
CA SER A 154 -28.51 36.91 26.31
C SER A 154 -27.30 37.81 26.52
N ARG A 155 -26.43 37.91 25.51
CA ARG A 155 -25.78 39.19 25.17
C ARG A 155 -25.73 39.35 23.66
N SER A 156 -26.75 40.06 23.21
CA SER A 156 -26.86 40.79 21.96
C SER A 156 -25.58 41.59 21.66
N ARG A 157 -25.06 41.46 20.43
CA ARG A 157 -24.68 42.59 19.58
C ARG A 157 -24.54 42.13 18.13
N SER A 158 -25.46 42.64 17.32
CA SER A 158 -25.54 42.51 15.86
C SER A 158 -24.63 43.56 15.16
N PRO A 159 -24.50 43.52 13.82
CA PRO A 159 -23.29 43.89 13.08
C PRO A 159 -23.30 45.32 12.50
N GLN A 160 -22.15 45.97 12.49
CA GLN A 160 -21.80 47.17 11.69
C GLN A 160 -20.27 47.10 11.51
N GLY A 161 -19.65 47.08 10.33
CA GLY A 161 -19.95 47.84 9.13
C GLY A 161 -19.04 49.08 9.07
N ARG A 162 -17.84 48.98 8.48
CA ARG A 162 -17.22 50.11 7.76
C ARG A 162 -16.03 49.72 6.89
N ARG A 163 -16.24 49.93 5.60
CA ARG A 163 -15.24 50.19 4.55
C ARG A 163 -14.23 51.25 5.00
N GLN A 164 -12.98 51.11 4.57
CA GLN A 164 -12.21 52.25 4.06
C GLN A 164 -11.18 51.81 3.02
N SER A 165 -11.45 52.23 1.79
CA SER A 165 -10.54 52.29 0.65
C SER A 165 -9.56 53.45 0.80
N ARG A 166 -8.33 53.29 0.30
CA ARG A 166 -7.44 54.32 -0.28
C ARG A 166 -6.21 53.58 -0.84
N SER A 167 -6.15 53.25 -2.13
CA SER A 167 -5.82 54.13 -3.27
C SER A 167 -4.50 54.88 -3.09
N ARG A 168 -3.44 54.43 -3.76
CA ARG A 168 -2.55 55.31 -4.53
C ARG A 168 -1.81 54.56 -5.63
N SER A 169 -2.35 54.73 -6.83
CA SER A 169 -1.69 54.63 -8.13
C SER A 169 -0.55 55.65 -8.27
N ARG A 170 0.53 55.27 -8.99
CA ARG A 170 1.20 56.05 -10.05
C ARG A 170 2.26 55.14 -10.69
N PHE A 171 1.97 54.63 -11.89
CA PHE A 171 2.42 55.16 -13.18
C PHE A 171 3.93 54.92 -13.48
N ARG A 172 4.15 54.02 -14.45
CA ARG A 172 5.29 53.88 -15.40
C ARG A 172 5.63 55.22 -16.10
N PRO A 173 6.67 55.42 -16.98
CA PRO A 173 7.49 54.46 -17.75
C PRO A 173 9.00 54.81 -18.03
N ARG A 174 9.72 53.80 -18.56
CA ARG A 174 10.68 53.74 -19.70
C ARG A 174 11.30 55.04 -20.29
N ILE A 175 12.62 55.02 -20.57
CA ILE A 175 13.43 55.70 -21.64
C ILE A 175 14.90 55.26 -21.38
N ARG A 176 15.82 54.88 -22.28
CA ARG A 176 16.01 54.80 -23.76
C ARG A 176 17.29 53.93 -23.96
N GLU A 177 17.36 52.89 -24.81
CA GLU A 177 17.89 52.92 -26.21
C GLU A 177 19.04 53.96 -26.41
N GLN A 178 20.26 53.67 -26.92
CA GLN A 178 20.61 53.01 -28.19
C GLN A 178 22.10 52.53 -28.25
N ARG A 179 22.32 51.49 -29.07
CA ARG A 179 23.52 50.88 -29.74
C ARG A 179 24.44 51.88 -30.52
N PRO A 180 25.42 51.48 -31.37
CA PRO A 180 26.42 50.36 -31.45
C PRO A 180 27.85 50.84 -31.91
N GLY A 181 28.86 49.94 -32.03
CA GLY A 181 30.09 50.22 -32.79
C GLY A 181 31.19 49.13 -32.75
N HIS A 182 31.44 48.48 -33.90
CA HIS A 182 32.50 47.51 -34.26
C HIS A 182 33.90 48.17 -34.44
N PRO A 183 34.92 47.53 -35.08
CA PRO A 183 35.76 46.39 -34.69
C PRO A 183 37.27 46.77 -34.67
N GLY A 184 38.16 45.82 -34.37
CA GLY A 184 39.61 45.92 -34.56
C GLY A 184 40.26 44.55 -34.40
#